data_AF-A0A5J4RVS6-F1
#
_entry.id   AF-A0A5J4RVS6-F1
#
_cell.length_a   1.000
_cell.length_b   1.000
_cell.length_c   1.000
_cell.angle_alpha   90.00
_cell.angle_beta   90.00
_cell.angle_gamma   90.00
#
_symmetry.space_group_name_H-M   'P 1'
#
loop_
_entity.id
_entity.type
_entity.pdbx_description
1 polymer ?
#
loop_
_entity_poly.entity_id
_entity_poly.type
_entity_poly.pdbx_seq_one_letter_code
_entity_poly.pdbx_strand_id
1 'polypeptide(L)'
;MTSKQRQLFLRFVTGRSRIPRIPQITDDMHSIHSELQVSVELMGSRSLIQFDRTLPASHTCNQSLELPQYSSADIMLERFIYAITNCVSIDTDFTPSGGFRDDAFGQEEENEDIYSDDENIN
;
A
#
# COMPACT_ATOMS: atom_id res chain seq x y z
N MET A 1 -7.20 1.51 -8.70
CA MET A 1 -6.09 1.61 -7.73
C MET A 1 -5.03 2.59 -8.23
N THR A 2 -4.70 3.60 -7.41
CA THR A 2 -3.64 4.58 -7.68
C THR A 2 -2.24 4.01 -7.42
N SER A 3 -1.19 4.73 -7.82
CA SER A 3 0.20 4.36 -7.51
C SER A 3 0.44 4.26 -5.98
N LYS A 4 -0.10 5.21 -5.22
CA LYS A 4 -0.03 5.20 -3.75
C LYS A 4 -0.73 3.97 -3.15
N GLN A 5 -1.92 3.61 -3.64
CA GLN A 5 -2.62 2.40 -3.19
C GLN A 5 -1.86 1.12 -3.52
N ARG A 6 -1.14 1.06 -4.65
CA ARG A 6 -0.27 -0.09 -4.98
C ARG A 6 0.92 -0.19 -4.03
N GLN A 7 1.55 0.93 -3.69
CA GLN A 7 2.61 0.97 -2.68
C GLN A 7 2.10 0.54 -1.30
N LEU A 8 0.94 1.05 -0.88
CA LEU A 8 0.32 0.68 0.39
C LEU A 8 -0.05 -0.80 0.42
N PHE A 9 -0.51 -1.36 -0.70
CA PHE A 9 -0.73 -2.80 -0.83
C PHE A 9 0.57 -3.60 -0.63
N LEU A 10 1.68 -3.21 -1.26
CA LEU A 10 2.97 -3.86 -1.03
C LEU A 10 3.35 -3.82 0.45
N ARG A 11 3.20 -2.67 1.11
CA ARG A 11 3.47 -2.54 2.55
C ARG A 11 2.54 -3.40 3.39
N PHE A 12 1.27 -3.50 3.01
CA PHE A 12 0.27 -4.30 3.69
C PHE A 12 0.62 -5.79 3.65
N VAL A 13 1.01 -6.33 2.50
CA VAL A 13 1.30 -7.78 2.36
C VAL A 13 2.74 -8.18 2.69
N THR A 14 3.71 -7.27 2.60
CA THR A 14 5.15 -7.58 2.79
C THR A 14 5.81 -6.83 3.94
N GLY A 15 5.18 -5.79 4.48
CA GLY A 15 5.82 -4.87 5.42
C GLY A 15 6.84 -3.91 4.78
N ARG A 16 6.98 -3.90 3.45
CA ARG A 16 7.89 -3.05 2.69
C ARG A 16 7.16 -2.22 1.65
N SER A 17 7.55 -0.96 1.52
CA SER A 17 6.95 -0.04 0.55
C SER A 17 7.52 -0.19 -0.86
N ARG A 18 8.59 -0.99 -1.02
CA ARG A 18 9.31 -1.15 -2.29
C ARG A 18 9.66 -2.61 -2.59
N ILE A 19 9.65 -2.95 -3.87
CA ILE A 19 10.24 -4.21 -4.35
C ILE A 19 11.77 -4.07 -4.27
N PRO A 20 12.51 -5.12 -3.82
CA PRO A 20 13.96 -5.11 -3.83
C PRO A 20 14.50 -4.71 -5.21
N ARG A 21 15.37 -3.70 -5.27
CA ARG A 21 16.09 -3.38 -6.50
C ARG A 21 17.14 -4.46 -6.71
N ILE A 22 16.85 -5.41 -7.59
CA ILE A 22 17.82 -6.42 -8.01
C ILE A 22 18.93 -5.67 -8.74
N PRO A 23 20.19 -5.69 -8.26
CA PRO A 23 21.30 -5.15 -9.02
C PRO A 23 21.37 -5.94 -10.32
N GLN A 24 21.36 -5.25 -11.45
CA GLN A 24 21.63 -5.83 -12.77
C GLN A 24 23.11 -6.29 -12.77
N ILE A 25 23.42 -7.43 -12.17
CA ILE A 25 24.75 -8.02 -12.28
C ILE A 25 24.85 -8.60 -13.68
N THR A 26 25.68 -7.92 -14.47
CA THR A 26 26.25 -8.37 -15.74
C THR A 26 27.11 -9.60 -15.48
N ASP A 27 27.00 -10.60 -16.35
CA ASP A 27 27.66 -11.90 -16.38
C ASP A 27 27.16 -12.97 -15.40
N ASP A 28 26.38 -13.90 -15.97
CA ASP A 28 26.50 -15.34 -15.77
C ASP A 28 26.57 -15.88 -14.33
N MET A 29 25.49 -15.72 -13.56
CA MET A 29 24.87 -16.77 -12.72
C MET A 29 23.88 -16.16 -11.71
N HIS A 30 22.62 -16.54 -11.84
CA HIS A 30 21.50 -16.23 -10.94
C HIS A 30 21.01 -14.78 -10.99
N SER A 31 20.13 -14.48 -11.95
CA SER A 31 19.14 -13.41 -11.76
C SER A 31 18.42 -13.68 -10.43
N ILE A 32 18.71 -12.88 -9.40
CA ILE A 32 17.99 -12.95 -8.13
C ILE A 32 16.60 -12.38 -8.42
N HIS A 33 15.66 -13.25 -8.78
CA HIS A 33 14.28 -12.83 -8.97
C HIS A 33 13.72 -12.32 -7.65
N SER A 34 12.93 -11.25 -7.70
CA SER A 34 12.14 -10.82 -6.55
C SER A 34 11.12 -11.93 -6.26
N GLU A 35 11.35 -12.74 -5.24
CA GLU A 35 10.49 -13.86 -4.82
C GLU A 35 9.15 -13.41 -4.18
N LEU A 36 8.66 -12.21 -4.52
CA LEU A 36 7.38 -11.71 -4.03
C LEU A 36 6.26 -12.59 -4.58
N GLN A 37 5.79 -13.52 -3.75
CA GLN A 37 4.62 -14.34 -4.00
C GLN A 37 3.66 -14.15 -2.84
N VAL A 38 2.49 -13.58 -3.14
CA VAL A 38 1.44 -13.38 -2.15
C VAL A 38 0.45 -14.53 -2.26
N SER A 39 0.29 -15.33 -1.21
CA SER A 39 -0.77 -16.32 -1.17
C SER A 39 -2.08 -15.65 -0.76
N VAL A 40 -3.19 -16.02 -1.41
CA VAL A 40 -4.52 -15.49 -1.08
C VAL A 40 -5.39 -16.62 -0.60
N GLU A 41 -5.93 -16.48 0.60
CA GLU A 41 -6.78 -17.46 1.25
C GLU A 41 -8.15 -16.84 1.56
N LEU A 42 -9.20 -17.63 1.51
CA LEU A 42 -10.53 -17.17 1.86
C LEU A 42 -10.76 -17.39 3.36
N MET A 43 -11.35 -16.40 4.02
CA MET A 43 -11.79 -16.54 5.41
C MET A 43 -12.81 -17.68 5.54
N GLY A 44 -12.71 -18.40 6.65
CA GLY A 44 -13.62 -19.51 6.98
C GLY A 44 -15.09 -19.09 7.15
N SER A 45 -15.95 -20.07 7.47
CA SER A 45 -17.41 -19.92 7.45
C SER A 45 -17.95 -18.77 8.32
N ARG A 46 -18.53 -17.76 7.67
CA ARG A 46 -19.29 -16.65 8.27
C ARG A 46 -20.52 -16.35 7.41
N SER A 47 -21.45 -15.54 7.91
CA SER A 47 -22.56 -15.07 7.07
C SER A 47 -22.08 -14.00 6.08
N LEU A 48 -22.76 -13.83 4.94
CA LEU A 48 -22.41 -12.81 3.94
C LEU A 48 -22.37 -11.40 4.54
N ILE A 49 -23.34 -11.07 5.40
CA ILE A 49 -23.40 -9.77 6.10
C ILE A 49 -22.17 -9.56 6.99
N GLN A 50 -21.64 -10.63 7.59
CA GLN A 50 -20.41 -10.56 8.39
C GLN A 50 -19.18 -10.41 7.49
N PHE A 51 -19.11 -11.11 6.35
CA PHE A 51 -18.02 -10.92 5.39
C PHE A 51 -17.98 -9.50 4.87
N ASP A 52 -19.12 -8.96 4.46
CA ASP A 52 -19.27 -7.58 4.00
C ASP A 52 -18.92 -6.55 5.06
N ARG A 53 -18.84 -6.93 6.35
CA ARG A 53 -18.41 -6.05 7.45
C ARG A 53 -16.98 -6.29 7.91
N THR A 54 -16.36 -7.41 7.52
CA THR A 54 -15.01 -7.79 7.93
C THR A 54 -13.98 -7.09 7.02
N LEU A 55 -12.81 -6.76 7.57
CA LEU A 55 -11.68 -6.25 6.79
C LEU A 55 -10.76 -7.42 6.40
N PRO A 56 -10.06 -7.33 5.25
CA PRO A 56 -9.05 -8.32 4.90
C PRO A 56 -7.89 -8.29 5.92
N ALA A 57 -7.26 -9.44 6.11
CA ALA A 57 -6.11 -9.58 7.01
C ALA A 57 -4.85 -9.94 6.22
N SER A 58 -3.71 -9.38 6.60
CA SER A 58 -2.42 -9.67 5.99
C SER A 58 -1.46 -10.28 7.00
N HIS A 59 -0.71 -11.28 6.57
CA HIS A 59 0.36 -11.89 7.34
C HIS A 59 1.68 -11.64 6.62
N THR A 60 2.42 -10.62 7.07
CA THR A 60 3.66 -10.21 6.41
C THR A 60 4.79 -11.23 6.56
N CYS A 61 4.74 -12.07 7.59
CA CYS A 61 5.77 -13.09 7.87
C CYS A 61 5.83 -14.19 6.81
N ASN A 62 4.71 -14.53 6.19
CA ASN A 62 4.59 -15.55 5.14
C ASN A 62 3.96 -15.00 3.85
N GLN A 63 3.80 -13.68 3.75
CA GLN A 63 3.22 -12.98 2.59
C GLN A 63 1.82 -13.51 2.21
N SER A 64 0.96 -13.76 3.19
CA SER A 64 -0.41 -14.22 2.92
C SER A 64 -1.45 -13.12 3.14
N LEU A 65 -2.55 -13.21 2.38
CA LEU A 65 -3.70 -12.31 2.41
C LEU A 65 -4.97 -13.15 2.63
N GLU A 66 -5.65 -12.93 3.74
CA GLU A 66 -6.93 -13.54 4.05
C GLU A 66 -8.07 -12.60 3.62
N LEU A 67 -8.91 -13.05 2.68
CA LEU A 67 -10.02 -12.27 2.15
C LEU A 67 -11.37 -12.81 2.65
N PRO A 68 -12.25 -11.95 3.20
CA PRO A 68 -13.66 -12.26 3.34
C PRO A 68 -14.29 -12.63 1.99
N GLN A 69 -15.28 -13.53 2.01
CA GLN A 69 -16.09 -13.84 0.83
C GLN A 69 -17.19 -12.77 0.66
N TYR A 70 -16.77 -11.59 0.22
CA TYR A 70 -17.66 -10.44 0.00
C TYR A 70 -18.77 -10.75 -1.00
N SER A 71 -19.93 -10.12 -0.80
CA SER A 71 -21.08 -10.28 -1.69
C SER A 71 -20.89 -9.60 -3.05
N SER A 72 -19.97 -8.63 -3.17
CA SER A 72 -19.61 -7.98 -4.44
C SER A 72 -18.14 -7.54 -4.49
N ALA A 73 -17.65 -7.35 -5.71
CA ALA A 73 -16.32 -6.78 -5.95
C ALA A 73 -16.18 -5.33 -5.47
N ASP A 74 -17.26 -4.56 -5.47
CA ASP A 74 -17.25 -3.17 -5.01
C ASP A 74 -17.03 -3.10 -3.49
N ILE A 75 -17.73 -3.95 -2.73
CA ILE A 75 -17.53 -4.06 -1.28
C ILE A 75 -16.11 -4.55 -0.98
N MET A 76 -15.64 -5.57 -1.71
CA MET A 76 -14.26 -6.04 -1.58
C MET A 76 -13.27 -4.89 -1.77
N LEU A 77 -13.41 -4.11 -2.85
CA LEU A 77 -12.52 -3.01 -3.16
C LEU A 77 -12.56 -1.93 -2.08
N GLU A 78 -13.76 -1.52 -1.63
CA GLU A 78 -13.93 -0.53 -0.56
C GLU A 78 -13.20 -0.97 0.72
N ARG A 79 -13.43 -2.22 1.16
CA ARG A 79 -12.80 -2.77 2.38
C ARG A 79 -11.31 -2.96 2.24
N PHE A 80 -10.87 -3.34 1.05
CA PHE A 80 -9.46 -3.51 0.75
C PHE A 80 -8.71 -2.18 0.78
N ILE A 81 -9.24 -1.14 0.11
CA ILE A 81 -8.66 0.21 0.15
C ILE A 81 -8.66 0.75 1.58
N TYR A 82 -9.74 0.54 2.34
CA TYR A 82 -9.77 0.92 3.75
C TYR A 82 -8.65 0.24 4.54
N ALA A 83 -8.50 -1.08 4.42
CA ALA A 83 -7.49 -1.83 5.16
C ALA A 83 -6.05 -1.39 4.82
N ILE A 84 -5.68 -1.30 3.54
CA ILE A 84 -4.31 -0.92 3.15
C ILE A 84 -3.96 0.52 3.52
N THR A 85 -4.97 1.39 3.66
CA THR A 85 -4.77 2.80 4.03
C THR A 85 -4.63 2.98 5.54
N ASN A 86 -5.43 2.25 6.33
CA ASN A 86 -5.50 2.43 7.78
C ASN A 86 -4.60 1.47 8.57
N CYS A 87 -4.20 0.32 8.00
CA CYS A 87 -3.25 -0.57 8.64
C CYS A 87 -1.83 -0.04 8.44
N VAL A 88 -1.26 0.49 9.53
CA VAL A 88 0.13 0.96 9.58
C VAL A 88 0.99 -0.16 10.14
N SER A 89 1.70 -0.89 9.26
CA SER A 89 2.87 -1.67 9.65
C SER A 89 4.10 -0.75 9.64
N ILE A 90 5.03 -0.98 10.57
CA ILE A 90 6.33 -0.29 10.59
C ILE A 90 7.06 -0.61 9.29
N ASP A 91 7.43 0.42 8.52
CA ASP A 91 8.21 0.22 7.30
C ASP A 91 9.62 -0.24 7.67
N THR A 92 10.00 -1.44 7.22
CA THR A 92 11.32 -2.02 7.49
C THR A 92 12.33 -1.74 6.38
N ASP A 93 12.00 -0.89 5.40
CA ASP A 93 12.91 -0.45 4.33
C ASP A 93 14.03 0.50 4.83
N PHE A 94 14.32 0.52 6.14
CA PHE A 94 15.41 1.30 6.73
C PHE A 94 16.77 0.80 6.22
N THR A 95 17.40 1.60 5.35
CA THR A 95 18.81 1.47 5.03
C THR A 95 19.57 2.52 5.84
N PRO A 96 20.56 2.16 6.68
CA PRO A 96 21.31 3.14 7.48
C PRO A 96 21.97 4.25 6.63
N SER A 97 22.15 4.01 5.33
CA SER A 97 22.75 4.94 4.37
C SER A 97 21.75 5.91 3.72
N GLY A 98 20.44 5.71 3.88
CA GLY A 98 19.38 6.58 3.36
C GLY A 98 18.48 7.00 4.52
N GLY A 99 18.68 8.21 5.03
CA GLY A 99 18.10 8.70 6.28
C GLY A 99 16.59 8.49 6.44
N PHE A 100 16.13 8.57 7.70
CA PHE A 100 14.71 8.55 8.08
C PHE A 100 13.91 9.47 7.14
N ARG A 101 13.14 8.88 6.22
CA ARG A 101 12.10 9.61 5.51
C ARG A 101 10.84 9.38 6.33
N ASP A 102 10.46 10.41 7.08
CA ASP A 102 9.20 10.44 7.79
C ASP A 102 8.07 10.41 6.75
N ASP A 103 7.59 9.20 6.41
CA ASP A 103 6.35 9.01 5.65
C ASP A 103 5.12 9.21 6.57
N ALA A 104 5.18 10.23 7.43
CA ALA A 104 4.08 10.67 8.25
C ALA A 104 2.97 11.22 7.35
N PHE A 105 1.76 10.71 7.56
CA PHE A 105 0.56 10.99 6.77
C PHE A 105 0.06 12.44 6.96
N GLY A 106 -0.14 13.17 5.85
CA GLY A 106 -0.90 14.44 5.73
C GLY A 106 -0.06 15.71 5.94
N GLN A 107 -0.13 16.75 5.12
CA GLN A 107 -1.34 17.39 4.56
C GLN A 107 -1.08 17.86 3.12
N GLU A 108 -2.06 17.66 2.24
CA GLU A 108 -2.15 18.38 0.97
C GLU A 108 -2.49 19.85 1.32
N GLU A 109 -1.54 20.77 1.12
CA GLU A 109 -1.83 22.20 1.23
C GLU A 109 -2.63 22.64 -0.02
N GLU A 110 -3.90 22.96 0.18
CA GLU A 110 -4.69 23.80 -0.72
C GLU A 110 -3.91 25.12 -0.92
N ASN A 111 -3.37 25.31 -2.13
CA ASN A 111 -2.83 26.61 -2.51
C ASN A 111 -4.00 27.49 -2.95
N GLU A 112 -4.34 28.48 -2.13
CA GLU A 112 -5.24 29.58 -2.50
C GLU A 112 -4.63 30.39 -3.65
N ASP A 113 -5.34 30.44 -4.78
CA ASP A 113 -5.02 31.31 -5.91
C ASP A 113 -5.18 32.79 -5.51
N ILE A 114 -4.07 33.49 -5.24
CA ILE A 114 -4.06 34.94 -5.06
C ILE A 114 -4.08 35.60 -6.45
N TYR A 115 -5.26 36.05 -6.89
CA TYR A 115 -5.39 37.03 -7.97
C TYR A 115 -4.78 38.36 -7.52
N SER A 116 -3.75 38.83 -8.22
CA SER A 116 -3.21 40.20 -8.08
C SER A 116 -3.66 41.02 -9.30
N ASP A 117 -4.81 41.69 -9.16
CA ASP A 117 -5.15 42.86 -9.96
C ASP A 117 -4.63 44.09 -9.20
N ASP A 118 -3.42 44.55 -9.53
CA ASP A 118 -2.97 45.88 -9.13
C ASP A 118 -3.09 46.83 -10.32
N GLU A 119 -4.11 47.67 -10.25
CA GLU A 119 -4.25 48.91 -10.99
C GLU A 119 -3.02 49.79 -10.81
N ASN A 120 -2.43 50.25 -11.91
CA ASN A 120 -1.47 51.35 -11.87
C ASN A 120 -2.14 52.62 -12.40
N ILE A 121 -2.83 53.32 -11.51
CA ILE A 121 -3.17 54.74 -11.64
C ILE A 121 -2.10 55.54 -10.90
N ASN A 122 -1.19 56.19 -11.64
CA ASN A 122 -0.95 57.64 -11.54
C ASN A 122 -0.04 58.12 -12.68
#